data_AF-A0A848UGF3-F1
#
_entry.id   AF-A0A848UGF3-F1
#
_cell.length_a   1.000
_cell.length_b   1.000
_cell.length_c   1.000
_cell.angle_alpha   90.00
_cell.angle_beta   90.00
_cell.angle_gamma   90.00
#
_symmetry.space_group_name_H-M   'P 1'
#
loop_
_entity.id
_entity.type
_entity.pdbx_description
1 polymer ?
#
loop_
_entity_poly.entity_id
_entity_poly.type
_entity_poly.pdbx_seq_one_letter_code
_entity_poly.pdbx_strand_id
1 'polypeptide(L)'
;MELILAALAANVALVYFTIACVVIPRVKIDNVKKVFDWVFRIGAITFFVGCGLSHLHIAVHALDESGPAPLHQIWMHVMQVLGGWAFVVAAVRMLEIRVENHSPRFAALEDLAERDPLTGAYNRRALKRLIDEHRDAKLSVVAVDLDEFKRVNDVHGHPIGDVALCGFVEATADAVRTSDSIVRVGGDEFVIVLPGADERAASMLVDRIRTAVGEVELPGDASIRF
;
A
#
# COMPACT_ATOMS: atom_id res chain seq x y z
N MET A 1 14.98 -47.10 7.43
CA MET A 1 15.93 -45.97 7.21
C MET A 1 15.99 -45.60 5.75
N GLU A 2 16.02 -46.58 4.85
CA GLU A 2 15.88 -46.43 3.38
C GLU A 2 14.65 -45.59 2.97
N LEU A 3 13.46 -45.92 3.49
CA LEU A 3 12.23 -45.17 3.21
C LEU A 3 12.32 -43.68 3.60
N ILE A 4 13.11 -43.36 4.62
CA ILE A 4 13.31 -41.97 5.08
C ILE A 4 14.20 -41.22 4.09
N LEU A 5 15.29 -41.83 3.62
CA LEU A 5 16.16 -41.22 2.62
C LEU A 5 15.39 -41.02 1.30
N ALA A 6 14.65 -42.02 0.84
CA ALA A 6 13.83 -41.92 -0.37
C ALA A 6 12.80 -40.77 -0.27
N ALA A 7 12.10 -40.65 0.86
CA ALA A 7 11.14 -39.58 1.09
C ALA A 7 11.79 -38.19 1.14
N LEU A 8 12.95 -38.07 1.80
CA LEU A 8 13.70 -36.81 1.86
C LEU A 8 14.21 -36.38 0.49
N ALA A 9 14.81 -37.30 -0.28
CA ALA A 9 15.28 -37.03 -1.63
C ALA A 9 14.14 -36.63 -2.58
N ALA A 10 12.98 -37.31 -2.50
CA ALA A 10 11.80 -36.93 -3.26
C ALA A 10 11.29 -35.52 -2.89
N ASN A 11 11.38 -35.13 -1.61
CA ASN A 11 10.97 -33.79 -1.18
C ASN A 11 11.93 -32.71 -1.69
N VAL A 12 13.25 -32.97 -1.67
CA VAL A 12 14.25 -32.07 -2.28
C VAL A 12 13.97 -31.90 -3.78
N ALA A 13 13.62 -32.98 -4.49
CA ALA A 13 13.22 -32.90 -5.90
C ALA A 13 12.00 -31.98 -6.10
N LEU A 14 10.96 -32.12 -5.26
CA LEU A 14 9.76 -31.29 -5.31
C LEU A 14 10.05 -29.80 -5.10
N VAL A 15 10.94 -29.46 -4.15
CA VAL A 15 11.40 -28.08 -3.94
C VAL A 15 12.02 -27.52 -5.22
N TYR A 16 12.95 -28.25 -5.85
CA TYR A 16 13.61 -27.77 -7.06
C TYR A 16 12.63 -27.58 -8.22
N PHE A 17 11.67 -28.49 -8.40
CA PHE A 17 10.60 -28.30 -9.39
C PHE A 17 9.72 -27.09 -9.08
N THR A 18 9.43 -26.84 -7.80
CA THR A 18 8.66 -25.66 -7.37
C THR A 18 9.42 -24.37 -7.68
N ILE A 19 10.73 -24.32 -7.42
CA ILE A 19 11.57 -23.17 -7.80
C ILE A 19 11.51 -22.96 -9.31
N ALA A 20 11.69 -24.02 -10.10
CA ALA A 20 11.69 -23.95 -11.56
C ALA A 20 10.34 -23.47 -12.15
N CYS A 21 9.22 -24.00 -11.66
CA CYS A 21 7.90 -23.75 -12.24
C CYS A 21 7.18 -22.53 -11.64
N VAL A 22 7.45 -22.19 -10.38
CA VAL A 22 6.69 -21.14 -9.66
C VAL A 22 7.52 -19.88 -9.48
N VAL A 23 8.76 -20.01 -9.00
CA VAL A 23 9.59 -18.86 -8.61
C VAL A 23 10.20 -18.20 -9.84
N ILE A 24 10.96 -18.94 -10.65
CA ILE A 24 11.72 -18.38 -11.80
C ILE A 24 10.82 -17.61 -12.78
N PRO A 25 9.62 -18.09 -13.18
CA PRO A 25 8.76 -17.34 -14.10
C PRO A 25 8.26 -16.01 -13.53
N ARG A 26 8.21 -15.87 -12.20
CA ARG A 26 7.71 -14.67 -11.52
C ARG A 26 8.81 -13.67 -11.16
N VAL A 27 10.07 -14.08 -11.16
CA VAL A 27 11.21 -13.15 -10.97
C VAL A 27 11.20 -12.14 -12.11
N LYS A 28 11.10 -10.84 -11.79
CA LYS A 28 11.34 -9.74 -12.73
C LYS A 28 12.77 -9.24 -12.53
N ILE A 29 13.49 -9.04 -13.62
CA ILE A 29 14.82 -8.45 -13.62
C ILE A 29 14.70 -7.11 -14.34
N ASP A 30 14.79 -6.03 -13.58
CA ASP A 30 14.68 -4.69 -14.13
C ASP A 30 16.00 -4.28 -14.82
N ASN A 31 15.90 -3.40 -15.82
CA ASN A 31 17.05 -2.81 -16.52
C ASN A 31 18.03 -3.79 -17.19
N VAL A 32 17.59 -4.98 -17.60
CA VAL A 32 18.41 -5.93 -18.39
C VAL A 32 17.92 -6.06 -19.83
N LYS A 33 18.85 -6.41 -20.73
CA LYS A 33 18.52 -6.73 -22.12
C LYS A 33 17.62 -7.97 -22.16
N LYS A 34 16.60 -7.98 -23.03
CA LYS A 34 15.68 -9.13 -23.20
C LYS A 34 16.39 -10.46 -23.43
N VAL A 35 17.49 -10.45 -24.19
CA VAL A 35 18.29 -11.67 -24.46
C VAL A 35 18.89 -12.22 -23.16
N PHE A 36 19.35 -11.36 -22.26
CA PHE A 36 19.91 -11.79 -20.98
C PHE A 36 18.83 -12.39 -20.06
N ASP A 37 17.66 -11.76 -19.99
CA ASP A 37 16.52 -12.29 -19.23
C ASP A 37 16.10 -13.69 -19.71
N TRP A 38 16.03 -13.89 -21.04
CA TRP A 38 15.75 -15.20 -21.62
C TRP A 38 16.81 -16.26 -21.29
N VAL A 39 18.08 -15.92 -21.45
CA VAL A 39 19.20 -16.83 -21.15
C VAL A 39 19.20 -17.20 -19.67
N PHE A 40 19.00 -16.22 -18.78
CA PHE A 40 18.91 -16.46 -17.35
C PHE A 40 17.76 -17.41 -17.01
N ARG A 41 16.56 -17.17 -17.53
CA ARG A 41 15.38 -17.99 -17.25
C ARG A 41 15.56 -19.42 -17.73
N ILE A 42 15.99 -19.61 -18.98
CA ILE A 42 16.22 -20.94 -19.53
C ILE A 42 17.30 -21.66 -18.73
N GLY A 43 18.44 -21.00 -18.50
CA GLY A 43 19.55 -21.58 -17.72
C GLY A 43 19.14 -21.99 -16.31
N ALA A 44 18.40 -21.13 -15.62
CA ALA A 44 17.93 -21.40 -14.26
C ALA A 44 16.89 -22.54 -14.24
N ILE A 45 15.91 -22.54 -15.15
CA ILE A 45 14.92 -23.63 -15.26
C ILE A 45 15.63 -24.96 -15.54
N THR A 46 16.53 -25.00 -16.52
CA THR A 46 17.28 -26.22 -16.87
C THR A 46 18.11 -26.71 -15.70
N PHE A 47 18.80 -25.82 -14.97
CA PHE A 47 19.58 -26.17 -13.79
C PHE A 47 18.72 -26.81 -12.69
N PHE A 48 17.63 -26.14 -12.30
CA PHE A 48 16.78 -26.61 -11.21
C PHE A 48 15.99 -27.87 -11.58
N VAL A 49 15.53 -28.01 -12.82
CA VAL A 49 14.93 -29.27 -13.32
C VAL A 49 15.95 -30.40 -13.28
N GLY A 50 17.20 -30.14 -13.70
CA GLY A 50 18.29 -31.13 -13.60
C GLY A 50 18.55 -31.57 -12.16
N CYS A 51 18.66 -30.62 -11.22
CA CYS A 51 18.80 -30.94 -9.80
C CYS A 51 17.61 -31.75 -9.27
N GLY A 52 16.38 -31.42 -9.68
CA GLY A 52 15.18 -32.16 -9.30
C GLY A 52 15.19 -33.61 -9.81
N LEU A 53 15.54 -33.82 -11.08
CA LEU A 53 15.66 -35.15 -11.67
C LEU A 53 16.76 -35.99 -11.00
N SER A 54 17.90 -35.40 -10.66
CA SER A 54 18.97 -36.09 -9.93
C SER A 54 18.51 -36.57 -8.55
N HIS A 55 17.76 -35.75 -7.80
CA HIS A 55 17.24 -36.15 -6.49
C HIS A 55 16.08 -37.14 -6.59
N LEU A 56 15.27 -37.07 -7.65
CA LEU A 56 14.27 -38.08 -7.95
C LEU A 56 14.93 -39.43 -8.27
N HIS A 57 16.03 -39.43 -9.02
CA HIS A 57 16.81 -40.62 -9.29
C HIS A 57 17.41 -41.22 -8.01
N ILE A 58 17.96 -40.39 -7.11
CA ILE A 58 18.42 -40.83 -5.78
C ILE A 58 17.26 -41.42 -4.97
N ALA A 59 16.09 -40.79 -5.00
CA ALA A 59 14.91 -41.27 -4.28
C ALA A 59 14.46 -42.66 -4.76
N VAL A 60 14.47 -42.91 -6.07
CA VAL A 60 14.13 -44.20 -6.66
C VAL A 60 15.19 -45.26 -6.32
N HIS A 61 16.48 -44.94 -6.47
CA HIS A 61 17.55 -45.88 -6.13
C HIS A 61 17.58 -46.24 -4.65
N ALA A 62 17.24 -45.31 -3.76
CA ALA A 62 17.15 -45.56 -2.33
C ALA A 62 16.04 -46.55 -1.94
N LEU A 63 15.09 -46.85 -2.85
CA LEU A 63 14.08 -47.90 -2.65
C LEU A 63 14.59 -49.30 -3.00
N ASP A 64 15.60 -49.38 -3.89
CA ASP A 64 16.18 -50.65 -4.36
C ASP A 64 17.41 -51.08 -3.52
N GLU A 65 18.04 -50.16 -2.79
CA GLU A 65 19.16 -50.46 -1.91
C GLU A 65 18.72 -51.17 -0.62
N SER A 66 19.39 -52.29 -0.31
CA SER A 66 19.23 -53.02 0.96
C SER A 66 20.32 -52.61 1.94
N GLY A 67 19.98 -51.82 2.96
CA GLY A 67 20.87 -51.35 4.01
C GLY A 67 20.55 -49.93 4.48
N PRO A 68 20.82 -49.60 5.76
CA PRO A 68 20.57 -48.27 6.28
C PRO A 68 21.40 -47.20 5.55
N ALA A 69 20.71 -46.19 5.03
CA ALA A 69 21.34 -45.01 4.45
C ALA A 69 22.37 -44.37 5.42
N PRO A 70 23.57 -43.99 4.93
CA PRO A 70 24.54 -43.27 5.75
C PRO A 70 23.97 -41.99 6.35
N LEU A 71 24.26 -41.74 7.64
CA LEU A 71 23.73 -40.58 8.38
C LEU A 71 24.00 -39.23 7.68
N HIS A 72 25.18 -39.09 7.05
CA HIS A 72 25.54 -37.86 6.33
C HIS A 72 24.61 -37.58 5.14
N GLN A 73 24.15 -38.62 4.43
CA GLN A 73 23.20 -38.45 3.33
C GLN A 73 21.85 -37.98 3.85
N ILE A 74 21.35 -38.58 4.94
CA ILE A 74 20.08 -38.18 5.56
C ILE A 74 20.15 -36.71 5.99
N TRP A 75 21.21 -36.31 6.68
CA TRP A 75 21.35 -34.93 7.16
C TRP A 75 21.48 -33.89 6.04
N MET A 76 22.21 -34.20 4.97
CA MET A 76 22.30 -33.32 3.79
C MET A 76 20.92 -33.05 3.19
N HIS A 77 20.10 -34.09 3.02
CA HIS A 77 18.75 -33.93 2.48
C HIS A 77 17.80 -33.19 3.43
N VAL A 78 17.89 -33.41 4.74
CA VAL A 78 17.11 -32.63 5.72
C VAL A 78 17.40 -31.13 5.61
N MET A 79 18.69 -30.75 5.51
CA MET A 79 19.08 -29.35 5.35
C MET A 79 18.57 -28.75 4.04
N GLN A 80 18.61 -29.52 2.94
CA GLN A 80 18.09 -29.10 1.64
C GLN A 80 16.57 -28.91 1.66
N VAL A 81 15.80 -29.80 2.33
CA VAL A 81 14.36 -29.66 2.48
C VAL A 81 14.01 -28.39 3.25
N LEU A 82 14.61 -28.19 4.43
CA LEU A 82 14.30 -27.05 5.29
C LEU A 82 14.70 -25.72 4.63
N GLY A 83 15.95 -25.63 4.13
CA GLY A 83 16.44 -24.43 3.47
C GLY A 83 15.71 -24.12 2.17
N GLY A 84 15.38 -25.16 1.41
CA GLY A 84 14.68 -25.06 0.15
C GLY A 84 13.24 -24.53 0.28
N TRP A 85 12.45 -25.08 1.21
CA TRP A 85 11.11 -24.57 1.49
C TRP A 85 11.12 -23.17 2.09
N ALA A 86 12.07 -22.86 2.98
CA ALA A 86 12.23 -21.50 3.50
C ALA A 86 12.49 -20.48 2.38
N PHE A 87 13.36 -20.82 1.41
CA PHE A 87 13.61 -20.00 0.24
C PHE A 87 12.37 -19.82 -0.64
N VAL A 88 11.63 -20.89 -0.94
CA VAL A 88 10.40 -20.83 -1.75
C VAL A 88 9.36 -19.91 -1.10
N VAL A 89 9.12 -20.07 0.20
CA VAL A 89 8.16 -19.23 0.94
C VAL A 89 8.60 -17.77 0.93
N ALA A 90 9.88 -17.49 1.23
CA ALA A 90 10.41 -16.13 1.21
C ALA A 90 10.31 -15.49 -0.19
N ALA A 91 10.62 -16.25 -1.25
CA ALA A 91 10.55 -15.78 -2.62
C ALA A 91 9.11 -15.45 -3.05
N VAL A 92 8.15 -16.33 -2.75
CA VAL A 92 6.73 -16.09 -3.05
C VAL A 92 6.19 -14.87 -2.28
N ARG A 93 6.49 -14.76 -0.97
CA ARG A 93 6.09 -13.60 -0.17
C ARG A 93 6.68 -12.28 -0.66
N MET A 94 7.96 -12.29 -1.06
CA MET A 94 8.61 -11.10 -1.61
C MET A 94 7.96 -10.67 -2.93
N LEU A 95 7.53 -11.62 -3.76
CA LEU A 95 6.81 -11.35 -5.00
C LEU A 95 5.41 -10.79 -4.74
N GLU A 96 4.67 -11.31 -3.75
CA GLU A 96 3.36 -10.79 -3.34
C GLU A 96 3.44 -9.33 -2.85
N ILE A 97 4.39 -9.03 -1.96
CA ILE A 97 4.59 -7.66 -1.41
C ILE A 97 4.94 -6.66 -2.53
N ARG A 98 5.73 -7.08 -3.52
CA ARG A 98 6.07 -6.20 -4.66
C ARG A 98 4.85 -5.88 -5.51
N VAL A 99 3.91 -6.80 -5.66
CA VAL A 99 2.66 -6.59 -6.42
C VAL A 99 1.77 -5.58 -5.72
N GLU A 100 1.65 -5.65 -4.40
CA GLU A 100 0.87 -4.70 -3.60
C GLU A 100 1.47 -3.27 -3.69
N ASN A 101 2.79 -3.15 -3.67
CA ASN A 101 3.47 -1.85 -3.65
C ASN A 101 3.66 -1.17 -5.03
N HIS A 102 3.34 -1.80 -6.17
CA HIS A 102 3.70 -1.29 -7.52
C HIS A 102 2.55 -1.28 -8.52
N SER A 103 1.31 -1.00 -8.12
CA SER A 103 0.25 -0.74 -9.11
C SER A 103 0.06 0.77 -9.35
N PRO A 104 0.81 1.42 -10.27
CA PRO A 104 0.68 2.85 -10.57
C PRO A 104 -0.69 3.25 -11.15
N ARG A 105 -1.47 2.28 -11.63
CA ARG A 105 -2.88 2.49 -12.02
C ARG A 105 -3.81 2.72 -10.82
N PHE A 106 -3.47 2.22 -9.63
CA PHE A 106 -4.25 2.46 -8.42
C PHE A 106 -3.96 3.85 -7.86
N ALA A 107 -2.70 4.30 -7.82
CA ALA A 107 -2.34 5.63 -7.32
C ALA A 107 -3.05 6.77 -8.07
N ALA A 108 -3.14 6.71 -9.40
CA ALA A 108 -3.86 7.73 -10.20
C ALA A 108 -5.39 7.66 -10.04
N LEU A 109 -5.95 6.49 -9.70
CA LEU A 109 -7.36 6.33 -9.37
C LEU A 109 -7.65 6.75 -7.91
N GLU A 110 -6.67 6.58 -7.01
CA GLU A 110 -6.72 7.01 -5.62
C GLU A 110 -6.73 8.54 -5.53
N ASP A 111 -5.89 9.26 -6.28
CA ASP A 111 -5.91 10.73 -6.31
C ASP A 111 -7.28 11.30 -6.75
N LEU A 112 -7.96 10.66 -7.71
CA LEU A 112 -9.32 11.03 -8.13
C LEU A 112 -10.39 10.59 -7.11
N ALA A 113 -10.15 9.51 -6.37
CA ALA A 113 -11.04 9.00 -5.34
C ALA A 113 -10.82 9.64 -3.95
N GLU A 114 -9.84 10.54 -3.83
CA GLU A 114 -9.46 11.22 -2.59
C GLU A 114 -9.97 12.66 -2.51
N ARG A 115 -10.70 13.14 -3.52
CA ARG A 115 -11.36 14.44 -3.51
C ARG A 115 -12.83 14.32 -3.15
N ASP A 116 -13.36 15.32 -2.45
CA ASP A 116 -14.79 15.50 -2.25
C ASP A 116 -15.41 16.05 -3.55
N PRO A 117 -16.42 15.39 -4.15
CA PRO A 117 -16.94 15.78 -5.45
C PRO A 117 -17.71 17.12 -5.42
N LEU A 118 -18.16 17.56 -4.25
CA LEU A 118 -18.85 18.84 -4.11
C LEU A 118 -17.85 19.98 -3.98
N THR A 119 -16.95 19.90 -3.00
CA THR A 119 -16.09 21.03 -2.61
C THR A 119 -14.69 21.02 -3.25
N GLY A 120 -14.26 19.89 -3.82
CA GLY A 120 -12.88 19.73 -4.32
C GLY A 120 -11.81 19.64 -3.23
N ALA A 121 -12.17 19.75 -1.95
CA ALA A 121 -11.29 19.45 -0.83
C ALA A 121 -10.86 17.97 -0.85
N TYR A 122 -9.85 17.61 -0.07
CA TYR A 122 -9.59 16.19 0.18
C TYR A 122 -10.78 15.58 0.93
N ASN A 123 -11.05 14.29 0.73
CA ASN A 123 -12.08 13.59 1.48
C ASN A 123 -11.49 12.81 2.66
N ARG A 124 -12.35 12.28 3.52
CA ARG A 124 -11.98 11.53 4.73
C ARG A 124 -10.93 10.43 4.50
N ARG A 125 -10.86 9.81 3.31
CA ARG A 125 -9.90 8.73 3.02
C ARG A 125 -8.46 9.26 2.94
N ALA A 126 -8.28 10.45 2.40
CA ALA A 126 -6.97 11.09 2.26
C ALA A 126 -6.36 11.51 3.60
N LEU A 127 -7.18 11.75 4.64
CA LEU A 127 -6.71 12.29 5.92
C LEU A 127 -5.57 11.47 6.53
N LYS A 128 -5.73 10.14 6.55
CA LYS A 128 -4.72 9.25 7.14
C LYS A 128 -3.39 9.35 6.38
N ARG A 129 -3.44 9.34 5.04
CA ARG A 129 -2.26 9.48 4.17
C ARG A 129 -1.55 10.80 4.43
N LEU A 130 -2.29 11.91 4.45
CA LEU A 130 -1.75 13.26 4.68
C LEU A 130 -1.03 13.40 6.03
N ILE A 131 -1.58 12.76 7.08
CA ILE A 131 -0.94 12.70 8.40
C ILE A 131 0.30 11.79 8.37
N ASP A 132 0.18 10.60 7.77
CA ASP A 132 1.26 9.62 7.72
C ASP A 132 2.48 10.12 6.90
N GLU A 133 2.26 10.92 5.86
CA GLU A 133 3.31 11.59 5.06
C GLU A 133 4.18 12.55 5.89
N HIS A 134 3.62 13.10 6.96
CA HIS A 134 4.28 14.09 7.82
C HIS A 134 4.52 13.57 9.24
N ARG A 135 4.46 12.24 9.45
CA ARG A 135 4.56 11.60 10.76
C ARG A 135 5.84 11.96 11.53
N ASP A 136 6.96 12.12 10.81
CA ASP A 136 8.26 12.43 11.40
C ASP A 136 8.54 13.95 11.48
N ALA A 137 7.59 14.78 11.04
CA ALA A 137 7.69 16.23 11.07
C ALA A 137 6.79 16.82 12.17
N LYS A 138 7.06 18.08 12.54
CA LYS A 138 6.12 18.86 13.36
C LYS A 138 4.82 19.00 12.58
N LEU A 139 3.69 18.66 13.18
CA LEU A 139 2.39 18.65 12.52
C LEU A 139 1.34 19.22 13.47
N SER A 140 0.53 20.15 12.98
CA SER A 140 -0.67 20.61 13.67
C SER A 140 -1.92 20.25 12.85
N VAL A 141 -3.04 20.04 13.53
CA VAL A 141 -4.32 19.71 12.90
C VAL A 141 -5.40 20.59 13.51
N VAL A 142 -6.24 21.17 12.67
CA VAL A 142 -7.39 21.99 13.08
C VAL A 142 -8.66 21.26 12.67
N ALA A 143 -9.53 20.95 13.62
CA ALA A 143 -10.88 20.46 13.34
C ALA A 143 -11.85 21.64 13.31
N VAL A 144 -12.72 21.67 12.30
CA VAL A 144 -13.70 22.72 12.03
C VAL A 144 -15.07 22.10 11.87
N ASP A 145 -16.07 22.72 12.46
CA ASP A 145 -17.49 22.40 12.32
C ASP A 145 -18.22 23.70 11.99
N LEU A 146 -19.07 23.71 10.95
CA LEU A 146 -19.77 24.93 10.55
C LEU A 146 -20.99 25.19 11.45
N ASP A 147 -20.99 26.33 12.14
CA ASP A 147 -22.07 26.74 13.03
C ASP A 147 -23.40 26.86 12.27
N GLU A 148 -24.46 26.27 12.84
CA GLU A 148 -25.83 26.33 12.33
C GLU A 148 -26.01 25.89 10.86
N PHE A 149 -25.10 25.10 10.28
CA PHE A 149 -25.19 24.69 8.87
C PHE A 149 -26.51 23.99 8.53
N LYS A 150 -27.05 23.20 9.47
CA LYS A 150 -28.38 22.60 9.33
C LYS A 150 -29.49 23.65 9.15
N ARG A 151 -29.43 24.79 9.85
CA ARG A 151 -30.40 25.89 9.69
C ARG A 151 -30.33 26.49 8.30
N VAL A 152 -29.13 26.63 7.73
CA VAL A 152 -28.95 27.09 6.34
C VAL A 152 -29.66 26.13 5.37
N ASN A 153 -29.46 24.83 5.53
CA ASN A 153 -30.16 23.82 4.73
C ASN A 153 -31.68 23.86 4.91
N ASP A 154 -32.16 23.98 6.14
CA ASP A 154 -33.59 23.94 6.46
C ASP A 154 -34.34 25.19 5.94
N VAL A 155 -33.69 26.37 5.96
CA VAL A 155 -34.30 27.64 5.53
C VAL A 155 -34.14 27.90 4.04
N HIS A 156 -32.95 27.65 3.49
CA HIS A 156 -32.60 28.02 2.12
C HIS A 156 -32.50 26.83 1.15
N GLY A 157 -32.60 25.61 1.68
CA GLY A 157 -32.49 24.37 0.92
C GLY A 157 -31.04 23.92 0.73
N HIS A 158 -30.89 22.63 0.44
CA HIS A 158 -29.59 21.99 0.17
C HIS A 158 -28.72 22.69 -0.88
N PRO A 159 -29.25 23.23 -2.00
CA PRO A 159 -28.40 23.92 -2.98
C PRO A 159 -27.65 25.12 -2.40
N ILE A 160 -28.24 25.85 -1.45
CA ILE A 160 -27.57 26.97 -0.78
C ILE A 160 -26.58 26.46 0.27
N GLY A 161 -26.90 25.35 0.96
CA GLY A 161 -25.93 24.65 1.81
C GLY A 161 -24.70 24.17 1.04
N ASP A 162 -24.89 23.67 -0.18
CA ASP A 162 -23.80 23.26 -1.06
C ASP A 162 -22.90 24.45 -1.45
N VAL A 163 -23.50 25.59 -1.78
CA VAL A 163 -22.76 26.85 -2.03
C VAL A 163 -22.01 27.30 -0.79
N ALA A 164 -22.62 27.19 0.39
CA ALA A 164 -21.97 27.48 1.67
C ALA A 164 -20.72 26.61 1.92
N LEU A 165 -20.81 25.30 1.66
CA LEU A 165 -19.67 24.39 1.81
C LEU A 165 -18.53 24.72 0.83
N CYS A 166 -18.86 25.02 -0.42
CA CYS A 166 -17.87 25.44 -1.41
C CYS A 166 -17.23 26.78 -1.02
N GLY A 167 -18.03 27.76 -0.60
CA GLY A 167 -17.56 29.07 -0.15
C GLY A 167 -16.64 28.98 1.07
N PHE A 168 -16.92 28.07 2.01
CA PHE A 168 -16.01 27.79 3.12
C PHE A 168 -14.65 27.27 2.63
N VAL A 169 -14.65 26.30 1.70
CA VAL A 169 -13.40 25.73 1.17
C VAL A 169 -12.61 26.75 0.38
N GLU A 170 -13.26 27.58 -0.43
CA GLU A 170 -12.61 28.68 -1.18
C GLU A 170 -11.98 29.71 -0.24
N ALA A 171 -12.74 30.23 0.73
CA ALA A 171 -12.22 31.18 1.72
C ALA A 171 -11.07 30.61 2.56
N THR A 172 -11.15 29.32 2.90
CA THR A 172 -10.09 28.62 3.62
C THR A 172 -8.86 28.40 2.73
N ALA A 173 -9.04 28.10 1.44
CA ALA A 173 -7.94 27.88 0.49
C ALA A 173 -7.06 29.12 0.35
N ASP A 174 -7.65 30.32 0.36
CA ASP A 174 -6.91 31.59 0.33
C ASP A 174 -6.18 31.89 1.65
N ALA A 175 -6.63 31.28 2.75
CA ALA A 175 -6.01 31.44 4.05
C ALA A 175 -4.84 30.46 4.28
N VAL A 176 -4.83 29.29 3.64
CA VAL A 176 -3.81 28.26 3.90
C VAL A 176 -2.62 28.35 2.93
N ARG A 177 -1.52 27.67 3.26
CA ARG A 177 -0.35 27.55 2.37
C ARG A 177 -0.52 26.36 1.43
N THR A 178 0.30 26.30 0.38
CA THR A 178 0.31 25.17 -0.57
C THR A 178 0.65 23.82 0.08
N SER A 179 1.38 23.82 1.20
CA SER A 179 1.71 22.61 1.98
C SER A 179 0.56 22.11 2.85
N ASP A 180 -0.43 22.96 3.11
CA ASP A 180 -1.53 22.67 4.01
C ASP A 180 -2.64 21.97 3.21
N SER A 181 -3.44 21.16 3.89
CA SER A 181 -4.50 20.38 3.22
C SER A 181 -5.82 20.53 3.94
N ILE A 182 -6.86 20.92 3.19
CA ILE A 182 -8.24 20.99 3.66
C ILE A 182 -8.91 19.65 3.36
N VAL A 183 -9.50 19.03 4.37
CA VAL A 183 -10.11 17.70 4.29
C VAL A 183 -11.55 17.76 4.79
N ARG A 184 -12.53 17.38 3.98
CA ARG A 184 -13.92 17.20 4.43
C ARG A 184 -14.09 15.80 5.01
N VAL A 185 -14.45 15.72 6.29
CA VAL A 185 -14.60 14.45 7.02
C VAL A 185 -16.05 14.04 7.25
N GLY A 186 -16.97 15.01 7.25
CA GLY A 186 -18.41 14.85 7.47
C GLY A 186 -19.25 15.71 6.54
N GLY A 187 -20.50 16.00 6.94
CA GLY A 187 -21.41 16.86 6.17
C GLY A 187 -20.93 18.31 6.15
N ASP A 188 -20.66 18.85 7.32
CA ASP A 188 -20.21 20.21 7.65
C ASP A 188 -18.89 20.23 8.41
N GLU A 189 -18.31 19.05 8.66
CA GLU A 189 -17.06 18.88 9.40
C GLU A 189 -15.85 18.86 8.45
N PHE A 190 -14.85 19.67 8.78
CA PHE A 190 -13.59 19.79 8.07
C PHE A 190 -12.39 19.59 9.01
N VAL A 191 -11.27 19.17 8.42
CA VAL A 191 -9.98 19.04 9.08
C VAL A 191 -8.93 19.72 8.21
N ILE A 192 -8.12 20.58 8.80
CA ILE A 192 -7.01 21.24 8.13
C ILE A 192 -5.70 20.67 8.68
N VAL A 193 -4.92 20.08 7.80
CA VAL A 193 -3.61 19.48 8.11
C VAL A 193 -2.53 20.52 7.84
N LEU A 194 -1.69 20.83 8.83
CA LEU A 194 -0.70 21.90 8.79
C LEU A 194 0.73 21.38 9.04
N PRO A 195 1.40 20.86 8.00
CA PRO A 195 2.80 20.42 8.10
C PRO A 195 3.72 21.57 8.52
N GLY A 196 4.59 21.30 9.49
CA GLY A 196 5.57 22.25 10.01
C GLY A 196 4.99 23.35 10.90
N ALA A 197 3.68 23.40 11.12
CA ALA A 197 3.03 24.40 11.97
C ALA A 197 3.09 24.02 13.45
N ASP A 198 3.18 25.03 14.31
CA ASP A 198 3.01 24.91 15.75
C ASP A 198 1.66 25.45 16.21
N GLU A 199 1.36 25.30 17.49
CA GLU A 199 0.08 25.71 18.08
C GLU A 199 -0.23 27.19 17.80
N ARG A 200 0.77 28.07 17.92
CA ARG A 200 0.61 29.51 17.65
C ARG A 200 0.27 29.78 16.19
N ALA A 201 0.97 29.12 15.26
CA ALA A 201 0.69 29.24 13.83
C ALA A 201 -0.71 28.69 13.48
N ALA A 202 -1.12 27.59 14.10
CA ALA A 202 -2.45 27.03 13.94
C ALA A 202 -3.55 27.98 14.45
N SER A 203 -3.39 28.58 15.65
CA SER A 203 -4.35 29.56 16.17
C SER A 203 -4.47 30.79 15.27
N MET A 204 -3.36 31.33 14.78
CA MET A 204 -3.39 32.47 13.85
C MET A 204 -4.08 32.13 12.53
N LEU A 205 -3.96 30.89 12.06
CA LEU A 205 -4.68 30.44 10.89
C LEU A 205 -6.19 30.36 11.16
N VAL A 206 -6.60 29.83 12.31
CA VAL A 206 -8.02 29.77 12.71
C VAL A 206 -8.65 31.17 12.68
N ASP A 207 -7.98 32.17 13.27
CA ASP A 207 -8.49 33.55 13.29
C ASP A 207 -8.64 34.13 11.86
N ARG A 208 -7.69 33.83 10.98
CA ARG A 208 -7.73 34.25 9.57
C ARG A 208 -8.88 33.60 8.81
N ILE A 209 -9.04 32.29 8.95
CA ILE A 209 -10.13 31.55 8.31
C ILE A 209 -11.48 32.05 8.85
N ARG A 210 -11.61 32.27 10.16
CA ARG A 210 -12.83 32.82 10.77
C ARG A 210 -13.22 34.17 10.17
N THR A 211 -12.24 35.04 9.94
CA THR A 211 -12.46 36.34 9.31
C THR A 211 -12.89 36.17 7.85
N ALA A 212 -12.14 35.38 7.08
CA ALA A 212 -12.43 35.14 5.66
C ALA A 212 -13.80 34.49 5.43
N VAL A 213 -14.17 33.50 6.24
CA VAL A 213 -15.47 32.82 6.16
C VAL A 213 -16.62 33.77 6.53
N GLY A 214 -16.41 34.68 7.48
CA GLY A 214 -17.39 35.70 7.84
C GLY A 214 -17.67 36.72 6.73
N GLU A 215 -16.79 36.82 5.73
CA GLU A 215 -16.92 37.69 4.56
C GLU A 215 -17.51 36.98 3.33
N VAL A 216 -17.79 35.67 3.42
CA VAL A 216 -18.38 34.90 2.31
C VAL A 216 -19.82 35.35 2.07
N GLU A 217 -20.07 35.93 0.89
CA GLU A 217 -21.41 36.32 0.46
C GLU A 217 -22.16 35.10 -0.09
N LEU A 218 -23.29 34.76 0.55
CA LEU A 218 -24.19 33.70 0.10
C LEU A 218 -25.49 34.29 -0.46
N PRO A 219 -26.20 33.58 -1.35
CA PRO A 219 -27.47 34.06 -1.89
C PRO A 219 -28.53 34.26 -0.79
N GLY A 220 -29.23 35.40 -0.84
CA GLY A 220 -30.25 35.76 0.14
C GLY A 220 -29.64 36.36 1.41
N ASP A 221 -30.21 35.99 2.57
CA ASP A 221 -29.73 36.35 3.91
C ASP A 221 -28.95 35.19 4.60
N ALA A 222 -28.55 34.18 3.81
CA ALA A 222 -27.74 33.07 4.29
C ALA A 222 -26.34 33.54 4.72
N SER A 223 -25.79 32.93 5.77
CA SER A 223 -24.41 33.17 6.23
C SER A 223 -23.86 31.91 6.88
N ILE A 224 -22.53 31.78 6.87
CA ILE A 224 -21.79 30.68 7.49
C ILE A 224 -20.74 31.22 8.47
N ARG A 225 -20.48 30.47 9.54
CA ARG A 225 -19.50 30.77 10.60
C ARG A 225 -18.91 29.48 11.16
N PHE A 226 -17.79 29.58 11.88
CA PHE A 226 -17.19 28.51 12.69
C PHE A 226 -16.21 29.10 13.73
#